data_AF-A0A537HKX9-F1
#
_entry.id   AF-A0A537HKX9-F1
#
_cell.length_a   1.000
_cell.length_b   1.000
_cell.length_c   1.000
_cell.angle_alpha   90.00
_cell.angle_beta   90.00
_cell.angle_gamma   90.00
#
_symmetry.space_group_name_H-M   'P 1'
#
loop_
_entity.id
_entity.type
_entity.pdbx_description
1 polymer ?
#
loop_
_entity_poly.entity_id
_entity_poly.type
_entity_poly.pdbx_seq_one_letter_code
_entity_poly.pdbx_strand_id
1 'polypeptide(L)'
;MVSLMDASLYTAAISAALLLGLIFTYAKVYRDTRAQFSLGLTIFAAILFAQNILAVYSFVTMSPFIGDPFLPYLLGINIAQVLGILVLFRTTLR
;
A
#
# COMPACT_ATOMS: atom_id res chain seq x y z
N MET A 1 -1.22 -0.83 29.64
CA MET A 1 -0.67 -1.69 28.57
C MET A 1 -1.26 -1.16 27.27
N VAL A 2 -0.46 -0.54 26.40
CA VAL A 2 -0.93 -0.12 25.07
C VAL A 2 -1.31 -1.39 24.31
N SER A 3 -2.59 -1.53 23.95
CA SER A 3 -3.07 -2.73 23.26
C SER A 3 -2.42 -2.79 21.88
N LEU A 4 -2.10 -4.00 21.38
CA LEU A 4 -1.61 -4.18 20.00
C LEU A 4 -2.55 -3.52 18.96
N MET A 5 -3.82 -3.37 19.31
CA MET A 5 -4.83 -2.63 18.54
C MET A 5 -4.49 -1.14 18.35
N ASP A 6 -4.03 -0.46 19.40
CA ASP A 6 -3.69 0.96 19.36
C ASP A 6 -2.44 1.18 18.49
N ALA A 7 -1.43 0.32 18.66
CA ALA A 7 -0.22 0.35 17.83
C ALA A 7 -0.53 0.13 16.34
N SER A 8 -1.50 -0.73 16.04
CA SER A 8 -1.93 -1.01 14.66
C SER A 8 -2.67 0.19 14.05
N LEU A 9 -3.53 0.86 14.83
CA LEU A 9 -4.23 2.08 14.43
C LEU A 9 -3.24 3.21 14.08
N TYR A 10 -2.26 3.46 14.96
CA TYR A 10 -1.27 4.51 14.71
C TYR A 10 -0.41 4.22 13.50
N THR A 11 0.00 2.96 13.32
CA THR A 11 0.79 2.56 12.15
C THR A 11 0.00 2.76 10.86
N ALA A 12 -1.28 2.36 10.83
CA ALA A 12 -2.16 2.56 9.69
C ALA A 12 -2.39 4.05 9.37
N ALA A 13 -2.58 4.89 10.39
CA ALA A 13 -2.76 6.34 10.22
C ALA A 13 -1.51 7.01 9.65
N ILE A 14 -0.32 6.63 10.13
CA ILE A 14 0.96 7.13 9.62
C ILE A 14 1.16 6.69 8.17
N SER A 15 0.85 5.43 7.84
CA SER A 15 0.92 4.94 6.46
C SER A 15 -0.02 5.69 5.53
N ALA A 16 -1.25 5.99 5.97
CA ALA A 16 -2.21 6.77 5.19
C ALA A 16 -1.72 8.19 4.91
N ALA A 17 -1.12 8.85 5.91
CA ALA A 17 -0.55 10.19 5.74
C ALA A 17 0.65 10.19 4.78
N LEU A 18 1.52 9.19 4.87
CA LEU A 18 2.67 9.04 3.97
C LEU A 18 2.22 8.78 2.52
N LEU A 19 1.22 7.93 2.33
CA LEU A 19 0.63 7.66 1.01
C LEU A 19 0.01 8.92 0.39
N LEU A 20 -0.65 9.75 1.20
CA LEU A 20 -1.18 11.04 0.75
C LEU A 20 -0.09 11.98 0.25
N GLY A 21 1.03 12.09 0.99
CA GLY A 21 2.18 12.88 0.57
C GLY A 21 2.83 12.36 -0.72
N LEU A 22 2.85 11.04 -0.88
CA LEU A 22 3.29 10.33 -2.08
C LEU A 22 2.47 10.69 -3.31
N ILE A 23 1.15 10.57 -3.20
CA ILE A 23 0.19 10.89 -4.26
C ILE A 23 0.35 12.35 -4.69
N PHE A 24 0.49 13.25 -3.71
CA PHE A 24 0.68 14.66 -3.99
C PHE A 24 1.99 14.94 -4.75
N THR A 25 3.06 14.27 -4.36
CA THR A 25 4.37 14.39 -5.01
C THR A 25 4.32 13.84 -6.44
N TYR A 26 3.70 12.68 -6.65
CA TYR A 26 3.50 12.09 -7.97
C TYR A 26 2.65 12.97 -8.88
N ALA A 27 1.54 13.53 -8.37
CA ALA A 27 0.69 14.44 -9.14
C ALA A 27 1.46 15.71 -9.56
N LYS A 28 2.36 16.21 -8.70
CA LYS A 28 3.20 17.36 -8.99
C LYS A 28 4.26 17.04 -10.06
N VAL A 29 4.96 15.91 -9.95
CA VAL A 29 5.97 15.47 -10.93
C VAL A 29 5.33 15.13 -12.27
N TYR A 30 4.15 14.50 -12.27
CA TYR A 30 3.41 14.15 -13.48
C TYR A 30 3.02 15.38 -14.32
N ARG A 31 2.69 16.50 -13.65
CA ARG A 31 2.42 17.77 -14.32
C ARG A 31 3.65 18.36 -15.03
N ASP A 32 4.85 18.04 -14.56
CA ASP A 32 6.09 18.66 -15.04
C ASP A 32 6.81 17.84 -16.13
N THR A 33 6.85 16.49 -16.02
CA THR A 33 7.90 15.74 -16.75
C THR A 33 7.46 15.04 -18.04
N ARG A 34 6.17 14.86 -18.38
CA ARG A 34 5.84 14.33 -19.74
C ARG A 34 6.30 12.88 -20.01
N ALA A 35 6.88 12.16 -19.06
CA ALA A 35 7.66 10.95 -19.33
C ALA A 35 6.77 9.68 -19.38
N GLN A 36 6.79 8.95 -20.49
CA GLN A 36 6.06 7.68 -20.65
C GLN A 36 6.42 6.63 -19.58
N PHE A 37 7.66 6.67 -19.06
CA PHE A 37 8.11 5.84 -17.94
C PHE A 37 7.37 6.14 -16.63
N SER A 38 7.09 7.42 -16.35
CA SER A 38 6.31 7.86 -15.19
C SER A 38 4.84 7.44 -15.32
N LEU A 39 4.30 7.45 -16.54
CA LEU A 39 2.95 6.97 -16.85
C LEU A 39 2.80 5.46 -16.57
N GLY A 40 3.77 4.64 -17.00
CA GLY A 40 3.81 3.20 -16.72
C GLY A 40 3.89 2.89 -15.22
N LEU A 41 4.74 3.61 -14.48
CA LEU A 41 4.82 3.51 -13.02
C LEU A 41 3.54 3.93 -12.31
N THR A 42 2.87 4.99 -12.81
CA THR A 42 1.60 5.47 -12.25
C THR A 42 0.48 4.44 -12.43
N ILE A 43 0.37 3.84 -13.62
CA ILE A 43 -0.61 2.77 -13.89
C ILE A 43 -0.31 1.53 -13.04
N PHE A 44 0.96 1.14 -12.93
CA PHE A 44 1.38 0.01 -12.10
C PHE A 44 1.04 0.24 -10.62
N ALA A 45 1.31 1.44 -10.09
CA ALA A 45 0.94 1.82 -8.74
C ALA A 45 -0.58 1.82 -8.53
N ALA A 46 -1.36 2.28 -9.52
CA ALA A 46 -2.82 2.27 -9.45
C ALA A 46 -3.41 0.84 -9.42
N ILE A 47 -2.85 -0.09 -10.21
CA ILE A 47 -3.25 -1.50 -10.19
C ILE A 47 -2.90 -2.15 -8.85
N LEU A 48 -1.70 -1.91 -8.32
CA LEU A 48 -1.29 -2.37 -6.99
C LEU A 48 -2.21 -1.83 -5.89
N PHE A 49 -2.57 -0.55 -5.97
CA PHE A 49 -3.49 0.09 -5.05
C PHE A 49 -4.89 -0.56 -5.09
N ALA A 50 -5.42 -0.81 -6.29
CA ALA A 50 -6.70 -1.50 -6.46
C ALA A 50 -6.65 -2.93 -5.87
N GLN A 51 -5.56 -3.66 -6.08
CA GLN A 51 -5.39 -5.00 -5.52
C GLN A 51 -5.30 -4.97 -3.99
N ASN A 52 -4.66 -3.94 -3.41
CA ASN A 52 -4.59 -3.77 -1.96
C ASN A 52 -5.96 -3.40 -1.36
N ILE A 53 -6.75 -2.55 -2.02
CA ILE A 53 -8.15 -2.29 -1.63
C ILE A 53 -8.99 -3.57 -1.66
N LEU A 54 -8.86 -4.38 -2.71
CA LEU A 54 -9.56 -5.67 -2.81
C LEU A 54 -9.14 -6.64 -1.71
N ALA A 55 -7.87 -6.64 -1.32
CA ALA A 55 -7.38 -7.43 -0.18
C ALA A 55 -8.02 -6.95 1.13
N VAL A 56 -8.03 -5.64 1.41
CA VAL A 56 -8.68 -5.06 2.60
C VAL A 56 -10.18 -5.39 2.62
N TYR A 57 -10.88 -5.22 1.49
CA TYR A 57 -12.30 -5.58 1.37
C TYR A 57 -12.55 -7.07 1.64
N SER A 58 -11.66 -7.94 1.13
CA SER A 58 -11.72 -9.38 1.37
C SER A 58 -11.50 -9.72 2.84
N PHE A 59 -10.55 -9.06 3.52
CA PHE A 59 -10.35 -9.25 4.96
C PHE A 59 -11.57 -8.79 5.76
N VAL A 60 -12.16 -7.64 5.44
CA VAL A 60 -13.32 -7.10 6.17
C VAL A 60 -14.58 -7.96 5.95
N THR A 61 -14.81 -8.41 4.71
CA THR A 61 -16.06 -9.10 4.35
C THR A 61 -15.98 -10.62 4.55
N MET A 62 -14.79 -11.21 4.34
CA MET A 62 -14.58 -12.66 4.39
C MET A 62 -13.75 -13.13 5.59
N SER A 63 -13.41 -12.26 6.55
CA SER A 63 -12.79 -12.66 7.83
C SER A 63 -13.43 -13.89 8.49
N PRO A 64 -14.77 -14.08 8.49
CA PRO A 64 -15.39 -15.27 9.09
C PRO A 64 -15.16 -16.59 8.33
N PHE A 65 -14.76 -16.50 7.05
CA PHE A 65 -14.58 -17.65 6.15
C PHE A 65 -13.09 -17.97 5.91
N ILE A 66 -12.17 -17.15 6.43
CA ILE A 66 -10.72 -17.37 6.33
C ILE A 66 -10.30 -18.28 7.47
N GLY A 67 -9.80 -19.48 7.15
CA GLY A 67 -9.27 -20.40 8.16
C GLY A 67 -7.98 -19.85 8.79
N ASP A 68 -7.83 -20.00 10.11
CA ASP A 68 -6.64 -19.61 10.88
C ASP A 68 -5.29 -20.02 10.26
N PRO A 69 -5.13 -21.19 9.60
CA PRO A 69 -3.87 -21.58 8.98
C PRO A 69 -3.42 -20.68 7.81
N PHE A 70 -4.33 -19.91 7.20
CA PHE A 70 -4.01 -19.03 6.07
C PHE A 70 -3.43 -17.67 6.49
N LEU A 71 -3.64 -17.27 7.75
CA LEU A 71 -3.19 -15.99 8.30
C LEU A 71 -1.69 -15.71 8.11
N PRO A 72 -0.74 -16.63 8.36
CA PRO A 72 0.68 -16.37 8.18
C PRO A 72 1.08 -16.14 6.71
N TYR A 73 0.44 -16.84 5.77
CA TYR A 73 0.69 -16.64 4.34
C TYR A 73 0.17 -15.29 3.86
N LEU A 74 -1.02 -14.89 4.32
CA LEU A 74 -1.62 -13.59 4.04
C LEU A 74 -0.77 -12.45 4.61
N LEU A 75 -0.22 -12.64 5.80
CA LEU A 75 0.70 -11.68 6.44
C LEU A 75 2.00 -11.54 5.64
N GLY A 76 2.57 -12.66 5.18
CA GLY A 76 3.76 -12.66 4.32
C GLY A 76 3.56 -11.92 3.00
N ILE A 77 2.42 -12.12 2.33
CA ILE A 77 2.07 -11.42 1.08
C ILE A 77 1.96 -9.91 1.33
N ASN A 78 1.30 -9.49 2.41
CA ASN A 78 1.17 -8.07 2.75
C ASN A 78 2.53 -7.43 3.06
N ILE A 79 3.41 -8.11 3.81
CA ILE A 79 4.75 -7.61 4.11
C ILE A 79 5.58 -7.46 2.83
N ALA A 80 5.56 -8.48 1.96
CA ALA A 80 6.25 -8.42 0.67
C ALA A 80 5.75 -7.25 -0.19
N GLN A 81 4.45 -6.99 -0.15
CA GLN A 81 3.84 -5.88 -0.87
C GLN A 81 4.26 -4.51 -0.30
N VAL A 82 4.28 -4.35 1.03
CA VAL A 82 4.77 -3.14 1.70
C VAL A 82 6.22 -2.86 1.30
N LEU A 83 7.09 -3.87 1.33
CA LEU A 83 8.48 -3.73 0.91
C LEU A 83 8.60 -3.35 -0.57
N GLY A 84 7.80 -3.96 -1.45
CA GLY A 84 7.76 -3.64 -2.87
C GLY A 84 7.39 -2.18 -3.13
N ILE A 85 6.36 -1.67 -2.45
CA ILE A 85 5.95 -0.26 -2.52
C ILE A 85 7.06 0.66 -2.01
N LEU A 86 7.72 0.28 -0.91
CA LEU A 86 8.81 1.05 -0.30
C LEU A 86 10.01 1.19 -1.23
N VAL A 87 10.37 0.12 -1.94
CA VAL A 87 11.40 0.14 -2.98
C VAL A 87 10.99 1.07 -4.11
N LEU A 88 9.80 0.90 -4.68
CA LEU A 88 9.29 1.75 -5.79
C LEU A 88 9.26 3.23 -5.43
N PHE A 89 8.82 3.55 -4.22
CA PHE A 89 8.80 4.92 -3.73
C PHE A 89 10.22 5.51 -3.66
N ARG A 90 11.18 4.75 -3.13
CA ARG A 90 12.58 5.17 -3.06
C ARG A 90 13.19 5.38 -4.45
N THR A 91 12.85 4.55 -5.44
CA THR A 91 13.38 4.68 -6.80
C THR A 91 12.78 5.88 -7.53
N THR A 92 11.59 6.34 -7.16
CA THR A 92 10.97 7.52 -7.80
C THR A 92 11.43 8.84 -7.17
N LEU A 93 11.81 8.83 -5.89
CA LEU A 93 12.34 10.02 -5.21
C LEU A 93 13.81 10.32 -5.54
N ARG A 94 14.51 9.44 -6.26
CA ARG A 94 15.86 9.67 -6.79
C ARG A 94 15.81 10.27 -8.18
#